data_AF-A0A9D4GPJ9-F1
#
_entry.id   AF-A0A9D4GPJ9-F1
#
_cell.length_a   1.000
_cell.length_b   1.000
_cell.length_c   1.000
_cell.angle_alpha   90.00
_cell.angle_beta   90.00
_cell.angle_gamma   90.00
#
_symmetry.space_group_name_H-M   'P 1'
#
loop_
_entity.id
_entity.type
_entity.pdbx_description
1 polymer ?
#
loop_
_entity_poly.entity_id
_entity_poly.type
_entity_poly.pdbx_seq_one_letter_code
_entity_poly.pdbx_strand_id
1 'polypeptide(L)'
;MPRPRSAGSDNIDDDTEGLAEQELFKLQRQYRIMEGDRAAYTEESQNIIRKQKGEIGQLESEKQELLKELRLAESRSNQVMDEDHTDTLVTLADAKEDYDKEIEDEKKKATELDAKIREWERKMKQQHRNMGGVHMSSQHTVQTQKTLRTLENRLDQSKRKFNTILTDNARMRDEIESLRVERTRFDQLYKKLDKELTSLRRQKGQLIEESTQAYDSRDDAQQKMIILKEKADKDLQQHNTEMKELLRIIDHDRNLRGFMGIKGQERQEDPQLVIWRQRKEAMEAERKKESQEDSVETFEAAFERIKEMTGLEELDELVRRFIEVEDKNFALFNFVNEQNNEIEQLNEDIDEIRNEIEKFKLQGIELEDQRKKILKELDEKQTSSSKEADEYEKKCTEISKIIDQLKQGIESLFGKINCDRAAIDDMLGAAHGVTDGNMIQYLGIIEQRTNELLAIQNYVASKDLDRYEKGPSLIGEGPAAPAPSLPIIPPSVGDEYDSDGSDGSEDDARPMTRNELQKRVMKTVKKRESAARKEGFRYDLTTTQKKGKKDKK
;
A
#
# COMPACT_ATOMS: atom_id res chain seq x y z
N MET A 1 -139.45 27.48 -127.13
CA MET A 1 -140.86 27.70 -126.71
C MET A 1 -140.86 28.42 -125.37
N PRO A 2 -141.86 29.25 -125.02
CA PRO A 2 -142.66 30.25 -125.77
C PRO A 2 -142.40 31.69 -125.22
N ARG A 3 -142.47 32.81 -125.98
CA ARG A 3 -143.64 33.65 -126.36
C ARG A 3 -144.57 34.04 -125.17
N PRO A 4 -145.34 35.16 -125.19
CA PRO A 4 -145.23 36.43 -125.96
C PRO A 4 -145.91 37.70 -125.31
N ARG A 5 -146.06 38.77 -126.14
CA ARG A 5 -147.21 39.73 -126.29
C ARG A 5 -147.15 41.06 -125.49
N SER A 6 -147.61 42.22 -125.98
CA SER A 6 -148.10 42.69 -127.31
C SER A 6 -148.59 44.16 -127.19
N ALA A 7 -148.49 44.91 -128.30
CA ALA A 7 -149.43 45.93 -128.82
C ALA A 7 -149.62 47.25 -128.02
N GLY A 8 -149.81 48.42 -128.62
CA GLY A 8 -149.96 48.85 -130.02
C GLY A 8 -150.62 50.26 -130.10
N SER A 9 -150.67 50.83 -131.31
CA SER A 9 -151.48 51.99 -131.78
C SER A 9 -150.91 53.40 -131.48
N ASP A 10 -150.42 54.17 -132.46
CA ASP A 10 -151.12 54.91 -133.55
C ASP A 10 -152.12 55.94 -132.95
N ASN A 11 -152.11 57.26 -133.23
CA ASN A 11 -151.65 58.01 -134.40
C ASN A 11 -151.73 59.56 -134.13
N ILE A 12 -151.02 60.36 -134.96
CA ILE A 12 -151.15 61.81 -135.29
C ILE A 12 -150.15 62.82 -134.66
N ASP A 13 -149.21 63.20 -135.54
CA ASP A 13 -148.62 64.50 -135.90
C ASP A 13 -147.68 65.32 -134.99
N ASP A 14 -146.54 65.66 -135.63
CA ASP A 14 -145.53 66.70 -135.39
C ASP A 14 -144.80 66.72 -134.03
N ASP A 15 -143.52 66.29 -134.02
CA ASP A 15 -142.39 66.81 -133.18
C ASP A 15 -141.28 65.80 -132.73
N THR A 16 -141.17 64.57 -133.28
CA THR A 16 -140.25 63.52 -132.73
C THR A 16 -138.97 63.22 -133.55
N GLU A 17 -138.27 64.21 -134.09
CA GLU A 17 -136.98 63.99 -134.80
C GLU A 17 -135.75 63.95 -133.85
N GLY A 18 -135.91 64.29 -132.56
CA GLY A 18 -134.80 64.40 -131.59
C GLY A 18 -134.43 63.16 -130.77
N LEU A 19 -135.22 62.09 -130.75
CA LEU A 19 -135.00 60.93 -129.84
C LEU A 19 -134.16 59.79 -130.44
N ALA A 20 -134.12 59.63 -131.77
CA ALA A 20 -133.41 58.54 -132.43
C ALA A 20 -131.87 58.67 -132.38
N GLU A 21 -131.34 59.90 -132.30
CA GLU A 21 -129.89 60.13 -132.22
C GLU A 21 -129.29 59.71 -130.86
N GLN A 22 -130.08 59.66 -129.79
CA GLN A 22 -129.57 59.31 -128.45
C GLN A 22 -129.39 57.80 -128.22
N GLU A 23 -130.13 56.93 -128.91
CA GLU A 23 -129.97 55.46 -128.79
C GLU A 23 -128.75 54.94 -129.56
N LEU A 24 -128.43 55.53 -130.72
CA LEU A 24 -127.31 55.10 -131.57
C LEU A 24 -125.96 55.34 -130.88
N PHE A 25 -125.83 56.43 -130.12
CA PHE A 25 -124.63 56.75 -129.35
C PHE A 25 -124.37 55.77 -128.19
N LYS A 26 -125.43 55.21 -127.56
CA LYS A 26 -125.29 54.24 -126.45
C LYS A 26 -124.76 52.89 -126.93
N LEU A 27 -125.24 52.37 -128.06
CA LEU A 27 -124.79 51.08 -128.60
C LEU A 27 -123.34 51.13 -129.08
N GLN A 28 -122.92 52.21 -129.74
CA GLN A 28 -121.52 52.38 -130.17
C GLN A 28 -120.55 52.41 -128.98
N ARG A 29 -120.98 52.96 -127.84
CA ARG A 29 -120.18 52.96 -126.61
C ARG A 29 -120.03 51.57 -126.01
N GLN A 30 -121.08 50.74 -126.01
CA GLN A 30 -121.00 49.37 -125.47
C GLN A 30 -120.11 48.45 -126.29
N TYR A 31 -120.13 48.54 -127.62
CA TYR A 31 -119.28 47.71 -128.48
C TYR A 31 -117.79 48.00 -128.27
N ARG A 32 -117.44 49.29 -128.11
CA ARG A 32 -116.06 49.74 -127.86
C ARG A 32 -115.51 49.26 -126.51
N ILE A 33 -116.36 49.10 -125.49
CA ILE A 33 -115.96 48.57 -124.18
C ILE A 33 -115.66 47.07 -124.26
N MET A 34 -116.53 46.27 -124.90
CA MET A 34 -116.30 44.82 -125.03
C MET A 34 -115.08 44.46 -125.90
N GLU A 35 -114.80 45.23 -126.96
CA GLU A 35 -113.55 45.03 -127.72
C GLU A 35 -112.31 45.36 -126.89
N GLY A 36 -112.39 46.39 -126.04
CA GLY A 36 -111.35 46.72 -125.08
C GLY A 36 -111.10 45.61 -124.06
N ASP A 37 -112.15 45.04 -123.47
CA ASP A 37 -112.06 43.97 -122.48
C ASP A 37 -111.51 42.67 -123.08
N ARG A 38 -111.93 42.31 -124.30
CA ARG A 38 -111.41 41.13 -124.99
C ARG A 38 -109.91 41.28 -125.31
N ALA A 39 -109.48 42.45 -125.75
CA ALA A 39 -108.08 42.73 -126.01
C ALA A 39 -107.25 42.64 -124.71
N ALA A 40 -107.75 43.24 -123.61
CA ALA A 40 -107.09 43.22 -122.30
C ALA A 40 -106.88 41.80 -121.76
N TYR A 41 -107.89 40.92 -121.82
CA TYR A 41 -107.76 39.53 -121.36
C TYR A 41 -106.75 38.72 -122.17
N THR A 42 -106.71 38.90 -123.50
CA THR A 42 -105.73 38.20 -124.34
C THR A 42 -104.30 38.68 -124.08
N GLU A 43 -104.13 39.98 -123.81
CA GLU A 43 -102.84 40.56 -123.44
C GLU A 43 -102.38 40.06 -122.06
N GLU A 44 -103.29 40.01 -121.08
CA GLU A 44 -103.01 39.52 -119.73
C GLU A 44 -102.64 38.03 -119.74
N SER A 45 -103.37 37.20 -120.48
CA SER A 45 -103.06 35.77 -120.66
C SER A 45 -101.68 35.56 -121.32
N GLN A 46 -101.35 36.31 -122.37
CA GLN A 46 -100.03 36.23 -123.00
C GLN A 46 -98.91 36.72 -122.09
N ASN A 47 -99.17 37.73 -121.26
CA ASN A 47 -98.22 38.22 -120.26
C ASN A 47 -97.94 37.18 -119.16
N ILE A 48 -98.95 36.43 -118.70
CA ILE A 48 -98.76 35.32 -117.75
C ILE A 48 -97.92 34.20 -118.38
N ILE A 49 -98.22 33.81 -119.62
CA ILE A 49 -97.44 32.78 -120.33
C ILE A 49 -95.99 33.23 -120.54
N ARG A 50 -95.75 34.51 -120.83
CA ARG A 50 -94.38 35.07 -120.89
C ARG A 50 -93.67 34.98 -119.54
N LYS A 51 -94.33 35.32 -118.43
CA LYS A 51 -93.75 35.21 -117.08
C LYS A 51 -93.40 33.77 -116.74
N GLN A 52 -94.32 32.82 -116.93
CA GLN A 52 -94.08 31.40 -116.67
C GLN A 52 -92.95 30.83 -117.53
N LYS A 53 -92.86 31.20 -118.81
CA LYS A 53 -91.72 30.81 -119.66
C LYS A 53 -90.40 31.43 -119.21
N GLY A 54 -90.43 32.67 -118.70
CA GLY A 54 -89.25 33.32 -118.10
C GLY A 54 -88.76 32.60 -116.84
N GLU A 55 -89.69 32.19 -115.96
CA GLU A 55 -89.40 31.47 -114.72
C GLU A 55 -88.86 30.05 -114.99
N ILE A 56 -89.42 29.34 -115.97
CA ILE A 56 -88.88 28.04 -116.43
C ILE A 56 -87.45 28.22 -116.94
N GLY A 57 -87.19 29.27 -117.72
CA GLY A 57 -85.84 29.57 -118.21
C GLY A 57 -84.83 29.83 -117.07
N GLN A 58 -85.26 30.54 -116.01
CA GLN A 58 -84.44 30.76 -114.82
C GLN A 58 -84.15 29.44 -114.09
N LEU A 59 -85.16 28.62 -113.81
CA LEU A 59 -84.98 27.34 -113.14
C LEU A 59 -84.11 26.35 -113.94
N GLU A 60 -84.23 26.36 -115.26
CA GLU A 60 -83.35 25.57 -116.13
C GLU A 60 -81.90 26.05 -116.07
N SER A 61 -81.67 27.36 -115.97
CA SER A 61 -80.33 27.92 -115.79
C SER A 61 -79.72 27.56 -114.43
N GLU A 62 -80.50 27.66 -113.34
CA GLU A 62 -80.07 27.26 -112.00
C GLU A 62 -79.77 25.76 -111.92
N LYS A 63 -80.62 24.93 -112.53
CA LYS A 63 -80.36 23.48 -112.63
C LYS A 63 -79.05 23.20 -113.36
N GLN A 64 -78.76 23.92 -114.44
CA GLN A 64 -77.50 23.76 -115.15
C GLN A 64 -76.30 24.22 -114.32
N GLU A 65 -76.46 25.25 -113.50
CA GLU A 65 -75.43 25.74 -112.59
C GLU A 65 -75.14 24.73 -111.46
N LEU A 66 -76.18 24.24 -110.78
CA LEU A 66 -76.05 23.21 -109.75
C LEU A 66 -75.44 21.91 -110.28
N LEU A 67 -75.78 21.50 -111.50
CA LEU A 67 -75.16 20.33 -112.14
C LEU A 67 -73.68 20.56 -112.48
N LYS A 68 -73.27 21.80 -112.77
CA LYS A 68 -71.85 22.13 -112.96
C LYS A 68 -71.10 22.08 -111.63
N GLU A 69 -71.68 22.64 -110.57
CA GLU A 69 -71.10 22.60 -109.22
C GLU A 69 -70.96 21.16 -108.70
N LEU A 70 -71.99 20.34 -108.88
CA LEU A 70 -71.96 18.92 -108.52
C LEU A 70 -70.86 18.19 -109.30
N ARG A 71 -70.74 18.43 -110.61
CA ARG A 71 -69.65 17.84 -111.42
C ARG A 71 -68.26 18.34 -111.04
N LEU A 72 -68.14 19.57 -110.54
CA LEU A 72 -66.87 20.10 -110.03
C LEU A 72 -66.52 19.47 -108.68
N ALA A 73 -67.50 19.29 -107.79
CA ALA A 73 -67.32 18.60 -106.51
C ALA A 73 -67.01 17.11 -106.71
N GLU A 74 -67.75 16.44 -107.59
CA GLU A 74 -67.51 15.05 -108.02
C GLU A 74 -66.42 14.93 -109.09
N SER A 75 -65.69 16.01 -109.35
CA SER A 75 -64.55 15.94 -110.25
C SER A 75 -63.56 14.95 -109.69
N ARG A 76 -63.04 14.09 -110.57
CA ARG A 76 -62.02 13.11 -110.21
C ARG A 76 -60.83 13.75 -109.48
N SER A 77 -60.50 15.00 -109.80
CA SER A 77 -59.44 15.73 -109.10
C SER A 77 -59.77 16.01 -107.63
N ASN A 78 -61.02 16.36 -107.31
CA ASN A 78 -61.42 16.63 -105.93
C ASN A 78 -61.58 15.33 -105.14
N GLN A 79 -62.12 14.27 -105.76
CA GLN A 79 -62.21 12.96 -105.13
C GLN A 79 -60.83 12.39 -104.77
N VAL A 80 -59.86 12.51 -105.67
CA VAL A 80 -58.47 12.08 -105.39
C VAL A 80 -57.84 12.94 -104.28
N MET A 81 -58.08 14.24 -104.26
CA MET A 81 -57.61 15.10 -103.17
C MET A 81 -58.25 14.75 -101.82
N ASP A 82 -59.55 14.43 -101.80
CA ASP A 82 -60.25 13.98 -100.60
C ASP A 82 -59.72 12.63 -100.12
N GLU A 83 -59.45 11.68 -101.03
CA GLU A 83 -58.79 10.40 -100.72
C GLU A 83 -57.39 10.63 -100.13
N ASP A 84 -56.56 11.47 -100.76
CA ASP A 84 -55.22 11.84 -100.25
C ASP A 84 -55.31 12.53 -98.87
N HIS A 85 -56.32 13.38 -98.65
CA HIS A 85 -56.57 14.00 -97.35
C HIS A 85 -57.02 12.98 -96.29
N THR A 86 -57.82 11.98 -96.66
CA THR A 86 -58.19 10.90 -95.74
C THR A 86 -57.00 10.02 -95.40
N ASP A 87 -56.16 9.66 -96.37
CA ASP A 87 -54.96 8.85 -96.13
C ASP A 87 -53.95 9.61 -95.24
N THR A 88 -53.76 10.91 -95.48
CA THR A 88 -52.93 11.75 -94.62
C THR A 88 -53.52 11.90 -93.21
N LEU A 89 -54.85 11.99 -93.05
CA LEU A 89 -55.48 12.00 -91.74
C LEU A 89 -55.31 10.68 -90.98
N VAL A 90 -55.42 9.54 -91.67
CA VAL A 90 -55.19 8.21 -91.07
C VAL A 90 -53.74 8.09 -90.58
N THR A 91 -52.77 8.41 -91.43
CA THR A 91 -51.35 8.36 -91.04
C THR A 91 -51.01 9.31 -89.88
N LEU A 92 -51.63 10.50 -89.82
CA LEU A 92 -51.46 11.44 -88.70
C LEU A 92 -52.15 10.93 -87.43
N ALA A 93 -53.29 10.24 -87.53
CA ALA A 93 -53.96 9.63 -86.39
C ALA A 93 -53.14 8.48 -85.79
N ASP A 94 -52.59 7.60 -86.64
CA ASP A 94 -51.70 6.51 -86.22
C ASP A 94 -50.44 7.07 -85.54
N ALA A 95 -49.82 8.09 -86.15
CA ALA A 95 -48.65 8.76 -85.57
C ALA A 95 -48.97 9.40 -84.21
N LYS A 96 -50.17 10.00 -84.05
CA LYS A 96 -50.60 10.54 -82.77
C LYS A 96 -50.77 9.44 -81.72
N GLU A 97 -51.40 8.31 -82.07
CA GLU A 97 -51.55 7.18 -81.14
C GLU A 97 -50.21 6.62 -80.69
N ASP A 98 -49.22 6.54 -81.60
CA ASP A 98 -47.88 6.10 -81.25
C ASP A 98 -47.14 7.09 -80.36
N TYR A 99 -47.24 8.39 -80.63
CA TYR A 99 -46.70 9.42 -79.72
C TYR A 99 -47.40 9.43 -78.36
N ASP A 100 -48.71 9.21 -78.30
CA ASP A 100 -49.44 9.11 -77.04
C ASP A 100 -48.96 7.91 -76.22
N LYS A 101 -48.70 6.75 -76.86
CA LYS A 101 -48.08 5.58 -76.21
C LYS A 101 -46.67 5.88 -75.70
N GLU A 102 -45.82 6.51 -76.52
CA GLU A 102 -44.47 6.91 -76.08
C GLU A 102 -44.50 7.88 -74.90
N ILE A 103 -45.42 8.86 -74.91
CA ILE A 103 -45.61 9.79 -73.80
C ILE A 103 -46.06 9.04 -72.53
N GLU A 104 -46.96 8.06 -72.64
CA GLU A 104 -47.39 7.25 -71.51
C GLU A 104 -46.25 6.43 -70.91
N ASP A 105 -45.42 5.80 -71.75
CA ASP A 105 -44.29 5.00 -71.29
C ASP A 105 -43.20 5.89 -70.66
N GLU A 106 -42.97 7.08 -71.19
CA GLU A 106 -42.02 8.04 -70.63
C GLU A 106 -42.53 8.60 -69.30
N LYS A 107 -43.85 8.82 -69.16
CA LYS A 107 -44.48 9.16 -67.87
C LYS A 107 -44.31 8.03 -66.85
N LYS A 108 -44.50 6.76 -67.24
CA LYS A 108 -44.25 5.61 -66.33
C LYS A 108 -42.79 5.59 -65.87
N LYS A 109 -41.83 5.70 -66.79
CA LYS A 109 -40.39 5.78 -66.46
C LYS A 109 -40.08 6.94 -65.51
N ALA A 110 -40.67 8.12 -65.73
CA ALA A 110 -40.50 9.26 -64.84
C ALA A 110 -41.00 8.96 -63.42
N THR A 111 -42.20 8.37 -63.28
CA THR A 111 -42.74 8.00 -61.97
C THR A 111 -41.90 6.93 -61.25
N GLU A 112 -41.33 5.98 -61.98
CA GLU A 112 -40.41 4.97 -61.41
C GLU A 112 -39.10 5.59 -60.94
N LEU A 113 -38.53 6.52 -61.71
CA LEU A 113 -37.32 7.24 -61.33
C LEU A 113 -37.57 8.13 -60.10
N ASP A 114 -38.70 8.84 -60.04
CA ASP A 114 -39.09 9.61 -58.86
C ASP A 114 -39.27 8.74 -57.62
N ALA A 115 -39.83 7.53 -57.77
CA ALA A 115 -39.93 6.58 -56.67
C ALA A 115 -38.55 6.12 -56.18
N LYS A 116 -37.61 5.84 -57.10
CA LYS A 116 -36.22 5.49 -56.77
C LYS A 116 -35.48 6.65 -56.10
N ILE A 117 -35.65 7.88 -56.59
CA ILE A 117 -35.08 9.08 -55.98
C ILE A 117 -35.56 9.22 -54.54
N ARG A 118 -36.87 9.12 -54.29
CA ARG A 118 -37.45 9.17 -52.93
C ARG A 118 -36.93 8.07 -52.02
N GLU A 119 -36.68 6.87 -52.56
CA GLU A 119 -36.10 5.78 -51.79
C GLU A 119 -34.65 6.09 -51.38
N TRP A 120 -33.84 6.59 -52.31
CA TRP A 120 -32.46 6.96 -52.04
C TRP A 120 -32.35 8.16 -51.10
N GLU A 121 -33.21 9.17 -51.25
CA GLU A 121 -33.30 10.30 -50.31
C GLU A 121 -33.65 9.83 -48.90
N ARG A 122 -34.56 8.86 -48.75
CA ARG A 122 -34.88 8.24 -47.45
C ARG A 122 -33.67 7.49 -46.89
N LYS A 123 -32.97 6.69 -47.70
CA LYS A 123 -31.74 5.98 -47.27
C LYS A 123 -30.64 6.95 -46.84
N MET A 124 -30.45 8.04 -47.59
CA MET A 124 -29.44 9.05 -47.29
C MET A 124 -29.78 9.82 -46.00
N LYS A 125 -31.05 10.22 -45.82
CA LYS A 125 -31.51 10.82 -44.56
C LYS A 125 -31.34 9.88 -43.37
N GLN A 126 -31.64 8.59 -43.53
CA GLN A 126 -31.44 7.59 -42.48
C GLN A 126 -29.96 7.43 -42.14
N GLN A 127 -29.06 7.37 -43.13
CA GLN A 127 -27.62 7.35 -42.88
C GLN A 127 -27.13 8.62 -42.20
N HIS A 128 -27.59 9.81 -42.61
CA HIS A 128 -27.24 11.06 -41.94
C HIS A 128 -27.71 11.11 -40.48
N ARG A 129 -28.92 10.58 -40.19
CA ARG A 129 -29.42 10.39 -38.81
C ARG A 129 -28.55 9.41 -38.03
N ASN A 130 -28.25 8.24 -38.61
CA ASN A 130 -27.46 7.20 -37.96
C ASN A 130 -25.99 7.64 -37.71
N MET A 131 -25.43 8.44 -38.61
CA MET A 131 -24.08 8.98 -38.47
C MET A 131 -23.98 10.12 -37.44
N GLY A 132 -25.11 10.61 -36.90
CA GLY A 132 -25.13 11.60 -35.83
C GLY A 132 -24.54 12.97 -36.20
N GLY A 133 -24.27 13.23 -37.48
CA GLY A 133 -23.60 14.44 -37.96
C GLY A 133 -22.07 14.31 -38.00
N VAL A 134 -21.44 15.12 -38.87
CA VAL A 134 -20.01 15.04 -39.21
C VAL A 134 -19.08 15.20 -38.00
N HIS A 135 -19.54 15.88 -36.95
CA HIS A 135 -18.75 16.16 -35.75
C HIS A 135 -18.76 15.02 -34.71
N MET A 136 -19.70 14.07 -34.78
CA MET A 136 -19.78 12.98 -33.79
C MET A 136 -18.59 12.02 -33.86
N SER A 137 -18.07 11.76 -35.07
CA SER A 137 -16.87 10.95 -35.25
C SER A 137 -15.65 11.62 -34.61
N SER A 138 -15.45 12.93 -34.86
CA SER A 138 -14.37 13.71 -34.24
C SER A 138 -14.52 13.81 -32.72
N GLN A 139 -15.74 13.96 -32.22
CA GLN A 139 -15.99 14.03 -30.78
C GLN A 139 -15.73 12.69 -30.09
N HIS A 140 -16.10 11.57 -30.72
CA HIS A 140 -15.81 10.23 -30.22
C HIS A 140 -14.30 9.93 -30.22
N THR A 141 -13.56 10.32 -31.26
CA THR A 141 -12.09 10.15 -31.27
C THR A 141 -11.41 11.01 -30.21
N VAL A 142 -11.83 12.26 -30.02
CA VAL A 142 -11.33 13.13 -28.95
C VAL A 142 -11.65 12.55 -27.57
N GLN A 143 -12.86 12.01 -27.37
CA GLN A 143 -13.25 11.39 -26.11
C GLN A 143 -12.45 10.12 -25.84
N THR A 144 -12.24 9.28 -26.85
CA THR A 144 -11.40 8.08 -26.77
C THR A 144 -9.94 8.43 -26.47
N GLN A 145 -9.43 9.53 -27.05
CA GLN A 145 -8.07 9.98 -26.78
C GLN A 145 -7.93 10.54 -25.36
N LYS A 146 -8.96 11.20 -24.82
CA LYS A 146 -9.01 11.63 -23.41
C LYS A 146 -9.03 10.42 -22.47
N THR A 147 -9.86 9.40 -22.75
CA THR A 147 -9.91 8.19 -21.92
C THR A 147 -8.59 7.43 -21.97
N LEU A 148 -7.97 7.30 -23.16
CA LEU A 148 -6.64 6.71 -23.34
C LEU A 148 -5.62 7.43 -22.44
N ARG A 149 -5.56 8.77 -22.50
CA ARG A 149 -4.63 9.56 -21.69
C ARG A 149 -4.86 9.39 -20.18
N THR A 150 -6.11 9.30 -19.74
CA THR A 150 -6.43 9.04 -18.33
C THR A 150 -5.98 7.65 -17.88
N LEU A 151 -6.18 6.63 -18.72
CA LEU A 151 -5.71 5.27 -18.45
C LEU A 151 -4.18 5.17 -18.45
N GLU A 152 -3.51 5.84 -19.38
CA GLU A 152 -2.05 5.95 -19.41
C GLU A 152 -1.50 6.62 -18.14
N ASN A 153 -2.10 7.73 -17.71
CA ASN A 153 -1.71 8.40 -16.48
C ASN A 153 -1.92 7.51 -15.24
N ARG A 154 -3.02 6.77 -15.19
CA ARG A 154 -3.30 5.83 -14.09
C ARG A 154 -2.30 4.67 -14.08
N LEU A 155 -1.94 4.16 -15.26
CA LEU A 155 -0.90 3.14 -15.41
C LEU A 155 0.46 3.66 -14.97
N ASP A 156 0.86 4.87 -15.40
CA ASP A 156 2.11 5.48 -15.00
C ASP A 156 2.17 5.71 -13.49
N GLN A 157 1.09 6.22 -12.88
CA GLN A 157 1.01 6.38 -11.43
C GLN A 157 1.14 5.04 -10.70
N SER A 158 0.51 3.97 -11.21
CA SER A 158 0.64 2.63 -10.64
C SER A 158 2.06 2.09 -10.78
N LYS A 159 2.71 2.28 -11.94
CA LYS A 159 4.10 1.88 -12.19
C LYS A 159 5.07 2.62 -11.27
N ARG A 160 4.89 3.93 -11.08
CA ARG A 160 5.70 4.72 -10.13
C ARG A 160 5.57 4.18 -8.71
N LYS A 161 4.35 3.95 -8.23
CA LYS A 161 4.11 3.35 -6.90
C LYS A 161 4.76 1.98 -6.76
N PHE A 162 4.62 1.12 -7.77
CA PHE A 162 5.26 -0.19 -7.78
C PHE A 162 6.79 -0.09 -7.71
N ASN A 163 7.39 0.81 -8.50
CA ASN A 163 8.83 1.05 -8.47
C ASN A 163 9.29 1.60 -7.11
N THR A 164 8.53 2.51 -6.49
CA THR A 164 8.83 3.01 -5.13
C THR A 164 8.82 1.86 -4.11
N ILE A 165 7.82 0.98 -4.18
CA ILE A 165 7.74 -0.19 -3.29
C ILE A 165 8.93 -1.14 -3.55
N LEU A 166 9.37 -1.32 -4.80
CA LEU A 166 10.55 -2.12 -5.11
C LEU A 166 11.83 -1.50 -4.53
N THR A 167 12.00 -0.18 -4.63
CA THR A 167 13.16 0.50 -4.04
C THR A 167 13.14 0.44 -2.52
N ASP A 168 11.98 0.57 -1.89
CA ASP A 168 11.84 0.44 -0.44
C ASP A 168 12.12 -0.99 0.02
N ASN A 169 11.63 -2.00 -0.71
CA ASN A 169 11.95 -3.40 -0.44
C ASN A 169 13.44 -3.71 -0.60
N ALA A 170 14.11 -3.12 -1.60
CA ALA A 170 15.55 -3.27 -1.75
C ALA A 170 16.29 -2.67 -0.54
N ARG A 171 15.92 -1.46 -0.12
CA ARG A 171 16.49 -0.82 1.08
C ARG A 171 16.25 -1.66 2.35
N MET A 172 15.05 -2.19 2.55
CA MET A 172 14.76 -3.06 3.70
C MET A 172 15.58 -4.35 3.68
N ARG A 173 15.84 -4.93 2.49
CA ARG A 173 16.73 -6.10 2.37
C ARG A 173 18.16 -5.77 2.76
N ASP A 174 18.67 -4.61 2.33
CA ASP A 174 20.01 -4.15 2.69
C ASP A 174 20.11 -3.91 4.20
N GLU A 175 19.08 -3.33 4.82
CA GLU A 175 19.01 -3.12 6.27
C GLU A 175 18.98 -4.46 7.04
N ILE A 176 18.19 -5.43 6.58
CA ILE A 176 18.16 -6.78 7.16
C ILE A 176 19.54 -7.44 7.06
N GLU A 177 20.22 -7.31 5.93
CA GLU A 177 21.55 -7.89 5.75
C GLU A 177 22.59 -7.21 6.65
N SER A 178 22.54 -5.88 6.77
CA SER A 178 23.37 -5.13 7.73
C SER A 178 23.16 -5.62 9.16
N LEU A 179 21.92 -5.75 9.60
CA LEU A 179 21.58 -6.26 10.94
C LEU A 179 22.03 -7.71 11.15
N ARG A 180 21.98 -8.56 10.11
CA ARG A 180 22.49 -9.94 10.17
C ARG A 180 24.01 -9.98 10.36
N VAL A 181 24.74 -9.12 9.64
CA VAL A 181 26.19 -9.00 9.79
C VAL A 181 26.55 -8.50 11.19
N GLU A 182 25.84 -7.48 11.69
CA GLU A 182 26.02 -6.97 13.04
C GLU A 182 25.75 -8.05 14.09
N ARG A 183 24.63 -8.76 14.00
CA ARG A 183 24.31 -9.88 14.90
C ARG A 183 25.42 -10.93 14.89
N THR A 184 25.91 -11.31 13.71
CA THR A 184 27.00 -12.28 13.59
C THR A 184 28.27 -11.79 14.28
N ARG A 185 28.59 -10.50 14.16
CA ARG A 185 29.73 -9.87 14.85
C ARG A 185 29.52 -9.85 16.37
N PHE A 186 28.31 -9.53 16.84
CA PHE A 186 27.95 -9.58 18.26
C PHE A 186 28.09 -10.99 18.83
N ASP A 187 27.57 -12.01 18.14
CA ASP A 187 27.67 -13.41 18.58
C ASP A 187 29.14 -13.87 18.66
N GLN A 188 29.99 -13.43 17.73
CA GLN A 188 31.43 -13.70 17.79
C GLN A 188 32.09 -13.03 18.98
N LEU A 189 31.76 -11.76 19.26
CA LEU A 189 32.30 -11.03 20.42
C LEU A 189 31.83 -11.68 21.73
N TYR A 190 30.55 -12.02 21.83
CA TYR A 190 29.98 -12.70 22.98
C TYR A 190 30.69 -14.03 23.25
N LYS A 191 30.90 -14.86 22.23
CA LYS A 191 31.66 -16.12 22.37
C LYS A 191 33.11 -15.92 22.79
N LYS A 192 33.76 -14.80 22.40
CA LYS A 192 35.12 -14.48 22.87
C LYS A 192 35.10 -14.11 24.35
N LEU A 193 34.20 -13.21 24.75
CA LEU A 193 34.04 -12.79 26.15
C LEU A 193 33.68 -13.97 27.06
N ASP A 194 32.81 -14.88 26.63
CA ASP A 194 32.45 -16.08 27.40
C ASP A 194 33.64 -17.03 27.59
N LYS A 195 34.48 -17.20 26.55
CA LYS A 195 35.73 -17.96 26.67
C LYS A 195 36.73 -17.31 27.62
N GLU A 196 36.88 -15.99 27.56
CA GLU A 196 37.75 -15.23 28.47
C GLU A 196 37.28 -15.36 29.92
N LEU A 197 35.97 -15.24 30.16
CA LEU A 197 35.35 -15.39 31.47
C LEU A 197 35.58 -16.82 32.01
N THR A 198 35.38 -17.83 31.18
CA THR A 198 35.62 -19.23 31.55
C THR A 198 37.10 -19.48 31.86
N SER A 199 38.02 -18.91 31.07
CA SER A 199 39.46 -18.98 31.32
C SER A 199 39.82 -18.31 32.64
N LEU A 200 39.27 -17.13 32.93
CA LEU A 200 39.52 -16.41 34.18
C LEU A 200 38.98 -17.17 35.39
N ARG A 201 37.80 -17.77 35.30
CA ARG A 201 37.26 -18.66 36.34
C ARG A 201 38.19 -19.85 36.60
N ARG A 202 38.76 -20.44 35.55
CA ARG A 202 39.75 -21.52 35.67
C ARG A 202 41.02 -21.03 36.37
N GLN A 203 41.56 -19.90 35.95
CA GLN A 203 42.76 -19.30 36.57
C GLN A 203 42.52 -18.95 38.04
N LYS A 204 41.35 -18.39 38.38
CA LYS A 204 40.96 -18.16 39.78
C LYS A 204 40.92 -19.45 40.58
N GLY A 205 40.35 -20.52 40.02
CA GLY A 205 40.33 -21.83 40.67
C GLY A 205 41.74 -22.38 40.92
N GLN A 206 42.63 -22.27 39.93
CA GLN A 206 44.03 -22.69 40.07
C GLN A 206 44.76 -21.88 41.14
N LEU A 207 44.57 -20.56 41.18
CA LEU A 207 45.19 -19.71 42.20
C LEU A 207 44.72 -20.05 43.61
N ILE A 208 43.43 -20.39 43.78
CA ILE A 208 42.90 -20.84 45.07
C ILE A 208 43.56 -22.16 45.49
N GLU A 209 43.66 -23.12 44.57
CA GLU A 209 44.29 -24.43 44.83
C GLU A 209 45.78 -24.29 45.20
N GLU A 210 46.53 -23.48 44.44
CA GLU A 210 47.93 -23.14 44.73
C GLU A 210 48.06 -22.44 46.10
N SER A 211 47.15 -21.53 46.42
CA SER A 211 47.13 -20.84 47.71
C SER A 211 46.84 -21.81 48.86
N THR A 212 45.86 -22.71 48.71
CA THR A 212 45.56 -23.73 49.73
C THR A 212 46.75 -24.66 49.94
N GLN A 213 47.40 -25.12 48.85
CA GLN A 213 48.59 -25.96 48.94
C GLN A 213 49.75 -25.25 49.66
N ALA A 214 49.93 -23.95 49.42
CA ALA A 214 50.94 -23.15 50.11
C ALA A 214 50.63 -23.00 51.61
N TYR A 215 49.35 -22.84 51.98
CA TYR A 215 48.92 -22.81 53.39
C TYR A 215 49.17 -24.16 54.07
N ASP A 216 48.77 -25.27 53.45
CA ASP A 216 48.99 -26.61 54.00
C ASP A 216 50.49 -26.88 54.20
N SER A 217 51.32 -26.51 53.22
CA SER A 217 52.79 -26.68 53.30
C SER A 217 53.41 -25.82 54.42
N ARG A 218 52.89 -24.60 54.62
CA ARG A 218 53.34 -23.71 55.70
C ARG A 218 52.95 -24.29 57.06
N ASP A 219 51.72 -24.75 57.20
CA ASP A 219 51.21 -25.31 58.45
C ASP A 219 51.94 -26.61 58.81
N ASP A 220 52.25 -27.47 57.83
CA ASP A 220 53.13 -28.63 58.00
C ASP A 220 54.53 -28.24 58.49
N ALA A 221 55.12 -27.17 57.93
CA ALA A 221 56.42 -26.68 58.35
C ALA A 221 56.38 -26.11 59.78
N GLN A 222 55.32 -25.38 60.13
CA GLN A 222 55.10 -24.86 61.48
C GLN A 222 54.93 -26.00 62.49
N GLN A 223 54.14 -27.03 62.17
CA GLN A 223 54.00 -28.22 63.02
C GLN A 223 55.35 -28.92 63.24
N LYS A 224 56.14 -29.13 62.17
CA LYS A 224 57.50 -29.69 62.28
C LYS A 224 58.41 -28.83 63.14
N MET A 225 58.34 -27.50 63.01
CA MET A 225 59.11 -26.56 63.83
C MET A 225 58.74 -26.68 65.31
N ILE A 226 57.44 -26.77 65.64
CA ILE A 226 56.96 -26.96 67.01
C ILE A 226 57.50 -28.28 67.59
N ILE A 227 57.39 -29.38 66.85
CA ILE A 227 57.89 -30.70 67.28
C ILE A 227 59.41 -30.66 67.53
N LEU A 228 60.17 -30.01 66.65
CA LEU A 228 61.63 -29.88 66.80
C LEU A 228 61.99 -29.03 68.03
N LYS A 229 61.24 -27.96 68.30
CA LYS A 229 61.43 -27.13 69.48
C LYS A 229 61.15 -27.91 70.75
N GLU A 230 60.03 -28.62 70.82
CA GLU A 230 59.70 -29.48 71.97
C GLU A 230 60.75 -30.58 72.20
N LYS A 231 61.29 -31.16 71.12
CA LYS A 231 62.38 -32.14 71.22
C LYS A 231 63.65 -31.49 71.76
N ALA A 232 64.04 -30.33 71.25
CA ALA A 232 65.21 -29.60 71.73
C ALA A 232 65.08 -29.21 73.21
N ASP A 233 63.89 -28.79 73.63
CA ASP A 233 63.60 -28.46 75.04
C ASP A 233 63.71 -29.70 75.94
N LYS A 234 63.20 -30.85 75.49
CA LYS A 234 63.34 -32.14 76.21
C LYS A 234 64.80 -32.58 76.29
N ASP A 235 65.55 -32.49 75.19
CA ASP A 235 66.97 -32.86 75.15
C ASP A 235 67.80 -31.93 76.07
N LEU A 236 67.50 -30.63 76.10
CA LEU A 236 68.10 -29.66 77.02
C LEU A 236 67.78 -29.99 78.48
N GLN A 237 66.52 -30.35 78.78
CA GLN A 237 66.12 -30.77 80.13
C GLN A 237 66.86 -32.04 80.56
N GLN A 238 66.97 -33.04 79.68
CA GLN A 238 67.72 -34.27 79.93
C GLN A 238 69.21 -33.97 80.17
N HIS A 239 69.85 -33.19 79.30
CA HIS A 239 71.24 -32.77 79.47
C HIS A 239 71.47 -32.02 80.80
N ASN A 240 70.54 -31.13 81.17
CA ASN A 240 70.59 -30.43 82.46
C ASN A 240 70.46 -31.38 83.65
N THR A 241 69.61 -32.41 83.56
CA THR A 241 69.50 -33.42 84.62
C THR A 241 70.77 -34.26 84.75
N GLU A 242 71.34 -34.71 83.63
CA GLU A 242 72.61 -35.45 83.59
C GLU A 242 73.76 -34.61 84.12
N MET A 243 73.85 -33.34 83.73
CA MET A 243 74.87 -32.41 84.22
C MET A 243 74.78 -32.21 85.74
N LYS A 244 73.56 -32.06 86.28
CA LYS A 244 73.35 -31.98 87.74
C LYS A 244 73.79 -33.25 88.45
N GLU A 245 73.52 -34.42 87.86
CA GLU A 245 73.93 -35.71 88.42
C GLU A 245 75.46 -35.88 88.40
N LEU A 246 76.12 -35.53 87.29
CA LEU A 246 77.58 -35.49 87.20
C LEU A 246 78.20 -34.52 88.21
N LEU A 247 77.63 -33.33 88.38
CA LEU A 247 78.07 -32.37 89.39
C LEU A 247 77.92 -32.92 90.81
N ARG A 248 76.83 -33.63 91.14
CA ARG A 248 76.67 -34.31 92.43
C ARG A 248 77.74 -35.38 92.65
N ILE A 249 78.07 -36.16 91.62
CA ILE A 249 79.14 -37.17 91.68
C ILE A 249 80.49 -36.50 91.93
N ILE A 250 80.79 -35.40 91.23
CA ILE A 250 82.03 -34.64 91.42
C ILE A 250 82.09 -34.02 92.82
N ASP A 251 80.99 -33.44 93.31
CA ASP A 251 80.96 -32.84 94.65
C ASP A 251 81.10 -33.92 95.74
N HIS A 252 80.42 -35.05 95.59
CA HIS A 252 80.60 -36.21 96.47
C HIS A 252 82.06 -36.70 96.45
N ASP A 253 82.68 -36.83 95.28
CA ASP A 253 84.07 -37.25 95.14
C ASP A 253 85.06 -36.20 95.68
N ARG A 254 84.79 -34.91 95.50
CA ARG A 254 85.58 -33.81 96.06
C ARG A 254 85.46 -33.76 97.58
N ASN A 255 84.26 -33.96 98.12
CA ASN A 255 84.01 -34.07 99.56
C ASN A 255 84.68 -35.32 100.13
N LEU A 256 84.67 -36.44 99.41
CA LEU A 256 85.39 -37.66 99.80
C LEU A 256 86.90 -37.45 99.79
N ARG A 257 87.47 -36.84 98.75
CA ARG A 257 88.90 -36.47 98.69
C ARG A 257 89.27 -35.45 99.76
N GLY A 258 88.43 -34.46 100.01
CA GLY A 258 88.60 -33.48 101.08
C GLY A 258 88.56 -34.14 102.46
N PHE A 259 87.62 -35.05 102.69
CA PHE A 259 87.52 -35.85 103.90
C PHE A 259 88.74 -36.76 104.09
N MET A 260 89.20 -37.44 103.03
CA MET A 260 90.43 -38.24 103.05
C MET A 260 91.67 -37.36 103.26
N GLY A 261 91.72 -36.15 102.69
CA GLY A 261 92.80 -35.18 102.90
C GLY A 261 92.85 -34.65 104.34
N ILE A 262 91.70 -34.36 104.95
CA ILE A 262 91.59 -33.92 106.35
C ILE A 262 91.92 -35.07 107.31
N LYS A 263 91.48 -36.30 107.01
CA LYS A 263 91.84 -37.50 107.78
C LYS A 263 93.29 -37.95 107.57
N GLY A 264 93.91 -37.56 106.45
CA GLY A 264 95.31 -37.84 106.10
C GLY A 264 96.31 -36.77 106.55
N GLN A 265 95.85 -35.65 107.13
CA GLN A 265 96.72 -34.68 107.76
C GLN A 265 97.02 -35.07 109.21
N GLU A 266 98.30 -35.30 109.49
CA GLU A 266 98.84 -35.45 110.83
C GLU A 266 98.72 -34.10 111.56
N ARG A 267 97.92 -34.07 112.65
CA ARG A 267 97.72 -32.87 113.47
C ARG A 267 99.00 -32.55 114.24
N GLN A 268 99.68 -31.48 113.83
CA GLN A 268 100.56 -30.68 114.69
C GLN A 268 99.99 -29.27 114.80
N GLU A 269 99.61 -28.88 116.01
CA GLU A 269 99.26 -27.50 116.35
C GLU A 269 100.55 -26.72 116.60
N ASP A 270 100.80 -25.67 115.81
CA ASP A 270 102.00 -24.84 115.90
C ASP A 270 101.64 -23.40 116.33
N PRO A 271 101.96 -22.96 117.57
CA PRO A 271 101.52 -21.70 118.18
C PRO A 271 101.97 -20.38 117.52
N GLN A 272 102.73 -20.43 116.42
CA GLN A 272 103.40 -19.25 115.85
C GLN A 272 102.66 -18.63 114.64
N LEU A 273 101.64 -19.31 114.11
CA LEU A 273 100.81 -18.85 112.98
C LEU A 273 99.70 -17.84 113.35
N VAL A 274 99.40 -17.67 114.64
CA VAL A 274 98.37 -16.73 115.13
C VAL A 274 98.86 -15.27 115.06
N ILE A 275 100.15 -15.03 115.27
CA ILE A 275 100.73 -13.68 115.41
C ILE A 275 100.98 -13.05 114.02
N TRP A 276 101.23 -13.86 112.98
CA TRP A 276 101.43 -13.37 111.61
C TRP A 276 100.13 -12.97 110.89
N ARG A 277 98.99 -13.55 111.27
CA ARG A 277 97.67 -13.22 110.69
C ARG A 277 97.18 -11.83 111.13
N GLN A 278 97.37 -11.48 112.40
CA GLN A 278 96.88 -10.23 112.98
C GLN A 278 97.60 -8.97 112.45
N ARG A 279 98.86 -9.10 112.00
CA ARG A 279 99.66 -7.94 111.55
C ARG A 279 99.43 -7.56 110.08
N LYS A 280 98.90 -8.48 109.27
CA LYS A 280 98.61 -8.25 107.84
C LYS A 280 97.20 -7.69 107.61
N GLU A 281 96.24 -8.06 108.46
CA GLU A 281 94.86 -7.54 108.43
C GLU A 281 94.76 -6.04 108.76
N ALA A 282 95.64 -5.51 109.62
CA ALA A 282 95.56 -4.12 110.07
C ALA A 282 95.99 -3.07 109.01
N MET A 283 96.86 -3.45 108.06
CA MET A 283 97.45 -2.51 107.09
C MET A 283 96.64 -2.43 105.78
N GLU A 284 95.80 -3.42 105.50
CA GLU A 284 94.97 -3.50 104.30
C GLU A 284 93.59 -2.84 104.49
N ALA A 285 93.21 -2.57 105.75
CA ALA A 285 91.93 -1.96 106.13
C ALA A 285 91.90 -0.41 106.04
N GLU A 286 93.06 0.27 106.08
CA GLU A 286 93.10 1.75 106.05
C GLU A 286 93.03 2.35 104.64
N ARG A 287 93.56 1.68 103.60
CA ARG A 287 93.56 2.19 102.22
C ARG A 287 92.25 1.98 101.44
N LYS A 288 91.28 1.24 102.01
CA LYS A 288 89.95 1.02 101.41
C LYS A 288 88.85 1.92 101.99
N LYS A 289 89.10 2.64 103.08
CA LYS A 289 88.08 3.47 103.74
C LYS A 289 87.86 4.82 103.04
N GLU A 290 88.92 5.49 102.62
CA GLU A 290 88.80 6.88 102.13
C GLU A 290 88.16 7.05 100.74
N SER A 291 88.07 6.00 99.89
CA SER A 291 87.39 6.11 98.58
C SER A 291 85.99 5.49 98.56
N GLN A 292 85.57 4.85 99.65
CA GLN A 292 84.28 4.20 99.77
C GLN A 292 83.32 5.02 100.67
N GLU A 293 83.85 5.82 101.59
CA GLU A 293 83.07 6.67 102.51
C GLU A 293 82.28 7.78 101.77
N ASP A 294 82.83 8.46 100.75
CA ASP A 294 82.09 9.52 100.02
C ASP A 294 80.90 9.01 99.16
N SER A 295 80.99 7.76 98.67
CA SER A 295 79.90 7.11 97.92
C SER A 295 78.88 6.50 98.88
N VAL A 296 79.34 5.93 99.99
CA VAL A 296 78.47 5.33 101.00
C VAL A 296 77.66 6.39 101.73
N GLU A 297 78.21 7.57 102.07
CA GLU A 297 77.45 8.65 102.73
C GLU A 297 76.33 9.22 101.83
N THR A 298 76.57 9.33 100.52
CA THR A 298 75.56 9.84 99.58
C THR A 298 74.45 8.83 99.31
N PHE A 299 74.79 7.53 99.24
CA PHE A 299 73.79 6.47 99.17
C PHE A 299 73.06 6.29 100.51
N GLU A 300 73.75 6.31 101.66
CA GLU A 300 73.13 6.24 102.99
C GLU A 300 72.17 7.40 103.25
N ALA A 301 72.51 8.64 102.88
CA ALA A 301 71.61 9.79 103.01
C ALA A 301 70.36 9.68 102.11
N ALA A 302 70.49 9.07 100.93
CA ALA A 302 69.34 8.76 100.07
C ALA A 302 68.51 7.59 100.64
N PHE A 303 69.16 6.58 101.23
CA PHE A 303 68.53 5.43 101.86
C PHE A 303 67.81 5.79 103.16
N GLU A 304 68.35 6.68 103.99
CA GLU A 304 67.68 7.17 105.20
C GLU A 304 66.41 7.95 104.85
N ARG A 305 66.43 8.81 103.82
CA ARG A 305 65.20 9.45 103.32
C ARG A 305 64.17 8.45 102.83
N ILE A 306 64.60 7.39 102.12
CA ILE A 306 63.67 6.37 101.62
C ILE A 306 63.15 5.52 102.78
N LYS A 307 63.98 5.21 103.78
CA LYS A 307 63.62 4.47 105.01
C LYS A 307 62.61 5.24 105.85
N GLU A 308 62.79 6.55 106.03
CA GLU A 308 61.81 7.42 106.71
C GLU A 308 60.46 7.48 105.99
N MET A 309 60.47 7.48 104.65
CA MET A 309 59.25 7.58 103.84
C MET A 309 58.51 6.25 103.67
N THR A 310 59.22 5.10 103.74
CA THR A 310 58.65 3.77 103.46
C THR A 310 58.49 2.87 104.69
N GLY A 311 59.20 3.14 105.79
CA GLY A 311 59.04 2.44 107.07
C GLY A 311 59.54 0.98 107.10
N LEU A 312 60.31 0.54 106.11
CA LEU A 312 60.85 -0.82 106.01
C LEU A 312 62.32 -0.85 106.48
N GLU A 313 62.64 -1.74 107.44
CA GLU A 313 63.95 -1.77 108.12
C GLU A 313 65.03 -2.62 107.42
N GLU A 314 64.66 -3.47 106.46
CA GLU A 314 65.56 -4.44 105.79
C GLU A 314 65.87 -4.03 104.32
N LEU A 315 67.14 -3.75 104.03
CA LEU A 315 67.63 -3.25 102.73
C LEU A 315 67.27 -4.19 101.55
N ASP A 316 67.37 -5.50 101.75
CA ASP A 316 67.09 -6.50 100.73
C ASP A 316 65.58 -6.61 100.41
N GLU A 317 64.71 -6.21 101.33
CA GLU A 317 63.26 -6.15 101.07
C GLU A 317 62.92 -4.89 100.25
N LEU A 318 63.56 -3.77 100.53
CA LEU A 318 63.38 -2.52 99.77
C LEU A 318 63.83 -2.68 98.32
N VAL A 319 65.00 -3.28 98.08
CA VAL A 319 65.50 -3.53 96.72
C VAL A 319 64.60 -4.50 95.96
N ARG A 320 64.12 -5.58 96.61
CA ARG A 320 63.15 -6.50 96.00
C ARG A 320 61.85 -5.79 95.63
N ARG A 321 61.29 -4.97 96.52
CA ARG A 321 60.09 -4.18 96.20
C ARG A 321 60.34 -3.14 95.12
N PHE A 322 61.52 -2.54 95.07
CA PHE A 322 61.88 -1.60 94.01
C PHE A 322 61.94 -2.30 92.65
N ILE A 323 62.61 -3.45 92.54
CA ILE A 323 62.66 -4.24 91.31
C ILE A 323 61.25 -4.69 90.91
N GLU A 324 60.44 -5.16 91.86
CA GLU A 324 59.04 -5.54 91.57
C GLU A 324 58.19 -4.35 91.09
N VAL A 325 58.39 -3.15 91.64
CA VAL A 325 57.70 -1.94 91.22
C VAL A 325 58.22 -1.46 89.87
N GLU A 326 59.53 -1.57 89.62
CA GLU A 326 60.16 -1.24 88.35
C GLU A 326 59.69 -2.17 87.23
N ASP A 327 59.66 -3.48 87.47
CA ASP A 327 59.12 -4.48 86.53
C ASP A 327 57.64 -4.23 86.23
N LYS A 328 56.83 -3.91 87.26
CA LYS A 328 55.42 -3.54 87.08
C LYS A 328 55.29 -2.24 86.29
N ASN A 329 56.15 -1.26 86.52
CA ASN A 329 56.12 0.02 85.83
C ASN A 329 56.58 -0.13 84.37
N PHE A 330 57.58 -0.95 84.12
CA PHE A 330 58.04 -1.28 82.76
C PHE A 330 56.97 -2.04 81.98
N ALA A 331 56.29 -3.01 82.61
CA ALA A 331 55.14 -3.68 82.02
C ALA A 331 53.99 -2.71 81.72
N LEU A 332 53.69 -1.80 82.65
CA LEU A 332 52.66 -0.77 82.45
C LEU A 332 53.03 0.20 81.33
N PHE A 333 54.29 0.61 81.24
CA PHE A 333 54.77 1.51 80.19
C PHE A 333 54.69 0.85 78.80
N ASN A 334 55.06 -0.42 78.69
CA ASN A 334 54.90 -1.18 77.45
C ASN A 334 53.42 -1.32 77.08
N PHE A 335 52.55 -1.61 78.06
CA PHE A 335 51.10 -1.68 77.83
C PHE A 335 50.52 -0.33 77.38
N VAL A 336 50.94 0.78 77.99
CA VAL A 336 50.52 2.13 77.57
C VAL A 336 50.99 2.46 76.17
N ASN A 337 52.21 2.07 75.79
CA ASN A 337 52.70 2.26 74.42
C ASN A 337 51.94 1.39 73.41
N GLU A 338 51.63 0.14 73.75
CA GLU A 338 50.82 -0.74 72.91
C GLU A 338 49.40 -0.20 72.74
N GLN A 339 48.77 0.27 73.82
CA GLN A 339 47.47 0.93 73.79
C GLN A 339 47.50 2.24 72.99
N ASN A 340 48.57 3.03 73.09
CA ASN A 340 48.70 4.25 72.28
C ASN A 340 48.85 3.91 70.78
N ASN A 341 49.63 2.89 70.42
CA ASN A 341 49.72 2.42 69.04
C ASN A 341 48.38 1.89 68.52
N GLU A 342 47.62 1.17 69.36
CA GLU A 342 46.28 0.69 69.02
C GLU A 342 45.29 1.86 68.83
N ILE A 343 45.39 2.89 69.67
CA ILE A 343 44.61 4.13 69.52
C ILE A 343 44.96 4.86 68.21
N GLU A 344 46.24 4.95 67.84
CA GLU A 344 46.68 5.56 66.58
C GLU A 344 46.12 4.78 65.37
N GLN A 345 46.23 3.45 65.37
CA GLN A 345 45.67 2.59 64.32
C GLN A 345 44.15 2.74 64.22
N LEU A 346 43.43 2.70 65.35
CA LEU A 346 41.98 2.87 65.35
C LEU A 346 41.56 4.27 64.87
N ASN A 347 42.35 5.31 65.15
CA ASN A 347 42.08 6.65 64.64
C ASN A 347 42.31 6.74 63.12
N GLU A 348 43.36 6.12 62.60
CA GLU A 348 43.59 5.99 61.15
C GLU A 348 42.42 5.26 60.48
N ASP A 349 41.98 4.12 61.03
CA ASP A 349 40.82 3.37 60.53
C ASP A 349 39.53 4.20 60.57
N ILE A 350 39.30 4.97 61.65
CA ILE A 350 38.16 5.88 61.77
C ILE A 350 38.19 6.95 60.69
N ASP A 351 39.36 7.52 60.42
CA ASP A 351 39.51 8.56 59.40
C ASP A 351 39.38 7.98 57.98
N GLU A 352 39.88 6.77 57.71
CA GLU A 352 39.63 6.05 56.46
C GLU A 352 38.14 5.79 56.25
N ILE A 353 37.45 5.23 57.24
CA ILE A 353 36.01 4.95 57.17
C ILE A 353 35.21 6.25 57.00
N ARG A 354 35.59 7.33 57.67
CA ARG A 354 34.94 8.65 57.48
C ARG A 354 35.11 9.16 56.05
N ASN A 355 36.31 9.05 55.49
CA ASN A 355 36.58 9.43 54.11
C ASN A 355 35.79 8.58 53.12
N GLU A 356 35.63 7.28 53.38
CA GLU A 356 34.76 6.42 52.57
C GLU A 356 33.29 6.83 52.67
N ILE A 357 32.78 7.12 53.87
CA ILE A 357 31.42 7.61 54.08
C ILE A 357 31.18 8.91 53.29
N GLU A 358 32.13 9.84 53.29
CA GLU A 358 32.01 11.08 52.50
C GLU A 358 31.99 10.81 51.00
N LYS A 359 32.85 9.93 50.49
CA LYS A 359 32.83 9.50 49.08
C LYS A 359 31.49 8.87 48.71
N PHE A 360 30.96 7.97 49.54
CA PHE A 360 29.64 7.36 49.31
C PHE A 360 28.51 8.37 49.36
N LYS A 361 28.55 9.37 50.25
CA LYS A 361 27.57 10.46 50.28
C LYS A 361 27.60 11.28 48.98
N LEU A 362 28.79 11.65 48.50
CA LEU A 362 28.94 12.39 47.24
C LEU A 362 28.42 11.58 46.03
N GLN A 363 28.78 10.29 45.96
CA GLN A 363 28.25 9.38 44.94
C GLN A 363 26.73 9.23 45.03
N GLY A 364 26.19 9.17 46.26
CA GLY A 364 24.75 9.11 46.50
C GLY A 364 24.01 10.36 45.99
N ILE A 365 24.57 11.55 46.23
CA ILE A 365 24.02 12.82 45.72
C ILE A 365 24.06 12.84 44.19
N GLU A 366 25.18 12.44 43.57
CA GLU A 366 25.31 12.40 42.11
C GLU A 366 24.31 11.42 41.46
N LEU A 367 24.15 10.23 42.04
CA LEU A 367 23.14 9.25 41.62
C LEU A 367 21.72 9.78 41.80
N GLU A 368 21.44 10.50 42.89
CA GLU A 368 20.11 11.08 43.13
C GLU A 368 19.80 12.20 42.13
N ASP A 369 20.79 13.03 41.77
CA ASP A 369 20.65 14.06 40.75
C ASP A 369 20.46 13.46 39.35
N GLN A 370 21.21 12.41 39.00
CA GLN A 370 21.00 11.67 37.75
C GLN A 370 19.60 11.04 37.72
N ARG A 371 19.16 10.42 38.82
CA ARG A 371 17.81 9.85 38.93
C ARG A 371 16.73 10.93 38.81
N LYS A 372 16.90 12.10 39.42
CA LYS A 372 15.98 13.24 39.29
C LYS A 372 15.90 13.75 37.85
N LYS A 373 17.02 13.81 37.14
CA LYS A 373 17.04 14.19 35.71
C LYS A 373 16.28 13.17 34.86
N ILE A 374 16.56 11.88 35.02
CA ILE A 374 15.87 10.81 34.30
C ILE A 374 14.36 10.83 34.59
N LEU A 375 13.97 11.03 35.86
CA LEU A 375 12.56 11.12 36.24
C LEU A 375 11.87 12.33 35.57
N LYS A 376 12.52 13.51 35.55
CA LYS A 376 11.98 14.68 34.85
C LYS A 376 11.82 14.43 33.35
N GLU A 377 12.82 13.84 32.70
CA GLU A 377 12.75 13.52 31.26
C GLU A 377 11.64 12.49 30.96
N LEU A 378 11.46 11.50 31.82
CA LEU A 378 10.38 10.52 31.68
C LEU A 378 9.01 11.16 31.89
N ASP A 379 8.87 12.05 32.86
CA ASP A 379 7.62 12.77 33.14
C ASP A 379 7.27 13.74 31.99
N GLU A 380 8.27 14.43 31.44
CA GLU A 380 8.10 15.26 30.23
C GLU A 380 7.66 14.43 29.01
N LYS A 381 8.28 13.26 28.78
CA LYS A 381 7.86 12.34 27.70
C LYS A 381 6.47 11.75 27.95
N GLN A 382 6.13 11.44 29.19
CA GLN A 382 4.81 10.92 29.55
C GLN A 382 3.74 11.99 29.32
N THR A 383 3.99 13.23 29.74
CA THR A 383 3.06 14.34 29.53
C THR A 383 2.93 14.72 28.05
N SER A 384 4.00 14.66 27.25
CA SER A 384 3.90 14.89 25.80
C SER A 384 3.11 13.78 25.11
N SER A 385 3.39 12.51 25.42
CA SER A 385 2.68 11.36 24.84
C SER A 385 1.21 11.33 25.26
N SER A 386 0.89 11.70 26.51
CA SER A 386 -0.50 11.84 26.98
C SER A 386 -1.25 12.92 26.20
N LYS A 387 -0.63 14.08 25.94
CA LYS A 387 -1.25 15.15 25.14
C LYS A 387 -1.52 14.69 23.71
N GLU A 388 -0.57 14.00 23.08
CA GLU A 388 -0.77 13.44 21.74
C GLU A 388 -1.90 12.40 21.72
N ALA A 389 -1.97 11.54 22.73
CA ALA A 389 -3.07 10.57 22.87
C ALA A 389 -4.43 11.26 23.01
N ASP A 390 -4.54 12.29 23.86
CA ASP A 390 -5.77 13.08 24.01
C ASP A 390 -6.18 13.78 22.70
N GLU A 391 -5.22 14.26 21.92
CA GLU A 391 -5.48 14.86 20.62
C GLU A 391 -5.99 13.83 19.59
N TYR A 392 -5.39 12.64 19.55
CA TYR A 392 -5.87 11.56 18.69
C TYR A 392 -7.24 11.06 19.12
N GLU A 393 -7.51 10.97 20.42
CA GLU A 393 -8.83 10.60 20.94
C GLU A 393 -9.89 11.62 20.52
N LYS A 394 -9.60 12.93 20.66
CA LYS A 394 -10.49 13.99 20.15
C LYS A 394 -10.77 13.82 18.66
N LYS A 395 -9.74 13.64 17.82
CA LYS A 395 -9.90 13.42 16.37
C LYS A 395 -10.74 12.17 16.07
N CYS A 396 -10.52 11.07 16.79
CA CYS A 396 -11.30 9.84 16.65
C CYS A 396 -12.77 10.06 17.03
N THR A 397 -13.06 10.80 18.10
CA THR A 397 -14.46 11.13 18.48
C THR A 397 -15.14 12.03 17.46
N GLU A 398 -14.42 13.00 16.87
CA GLU A 398 -14.94 13.85 15.79
C GLU A 398 -15.26 13.05 14.54
N ILE A 399 -14.34 12.19 14.10
CA ILE A 399 -14.54 11.31 12.93
C ILE A 399 -15.69 10.34 13.19
N SER A 400 -15.79 9.76 14.38
CA SER A 400 -16.89 8.85 14.75
C SER A 400 -18.24 9.56 14.66
N LYS A 401 -18.35 10.82 15.11
CA LYS A 401 -19.57 11.63 14.95
C LYS A 401 -19.92 11.85 13.47
N ILE A 402 -18.93 12.12 12.62
CA ILE A 402 -19.16 12.28 11.17
C ILE A 402 -19.65 10.98 10.56
N ILE A 403 -19.04 9.85 10.93
CA ILE A 403 -19.45 8.52 10.47
C ILE A 403 -20.89 8.20 10.91
N ASP A 404 -21.25 8.49 12.16
CA ASP A 404 -22.61 8.24 12.66
C ASP A 404 -23.66 9.13 11.95
N GLN A 405 -23.32 10.39 11.65
CA GLN A 405 -24.16 11.25 10.81
C GLN A 405 -24.32 10.68 9.40
N LEU A 406 -23.25 10.11 8.84
CA LEU A 406 -23.26 9.51 7.52
C LEU A 406 -24.12 8.24 7.49
N LYS A 407 -24.04 7.38 8.51
CA LYS A 407 -24.92 6.21 8.69
C LYS A 407 -26.39 6.61 8.71
N GLN A 408 -26.75 7.62 9.51
CA GLN A 408 -28.12 8.15 9.57
C GLN A 408 -28.57 8.74 8.22
N GLY A 409 -27.67 9.45 7.53
CA GLY A 409 -27.94 10.01 6.20
C GLY A 409 -28.21 8.92 5.16
N ILE A 410 -27.39 7.87 5.15
CA ILE A 410 -27.54 6.71 4.25
C ILE A 410 -28.84 5.97 4.56
N GLU A 411 -29.15 5.72 5.83
CA GLU A 411 -30.38 5.04 6.23
C GLU A 411 -31.64 5.85 5.84
N SER A 412 -31.61 7.18 6.04
CA SER A 412 -32.66 8.09 5.60
C SER A 412 -32.85 8.06 4.08
N LEU A 413 -31.75 8.07 3.32
CA LEU A 413 -31.79 8.06 1.87
C LEU A 413 -32.27 6.71 1.32
N PHE A 414 -31.82 5.61 1.93
CA PHE A 414 -32.29 4.25 1.64
C PHE A 414 -33.81 4.13 1.80
N GLY A 415 -34.35 4.69 2.90
CA GLY A 415 -35.79 4.73 3.16
C GLY A 415 -36.55 5.62 2.17
N LYS A 416 -36.07 6.84 1.88
CA LYS A 416 -36.75 7.79 0.98
C LYS A 416 -36.82 7.33 -0.46
N ILE A 417 -35.79 6.65 -0.95
CA ILE A 417 -35.71 6.11 -2.32
C ILE A 417 -36.50 4.78 -2.44
N ASN A 418 -37.02 4.28 -1.31
CA ASN A 418 -37.78 3.04 -1.23
C ASN A 418 -36.98 1.86 -1.81
N CYS A 419 -35.71 1.75 -1.39
CA CYS A 419 -34.83 0.65 -1.76
C CYS A 419 -35.32 -0.65 -1.13
N ASP A 420 -35.21 -1.75 -1.85
CA ASP A 420 -35.75 -3.04 -1.41
C ASP A 420 -34.90 -3.61 -0.25
N ARG A 421 -35.50 -3.71 0.95
CA ARG A 421 -34.82 -4.25 2.14
C ARG A 421 -34.54 -5.75 2.01
N ALA A 422 -35.32 -6.47 1.20
CA ALA A 422 -35.16 -7.91 1.03
C ALA A 422 -33.81 -8.29 0.40
N ALA A 423 -33.30 -7.47 -0.53
CA ALA A 423 -31.98 -7.68 -1.15
C ALA A 423 -30.81 -7.51 -0.17
N ILE A 424 -31.04 -6.80 0.94
CA ILE A 424 -30.06 -6.56 2.00
C ILE A 424 -30.13 -7.66 3.06
N ASP A 425 -31.32 -8.04 3.50
CA ASP A 425 -31.50 -9.08 4.52
C ASP A 425 -30.94 -10.45 4.09
N ASP A 426 -31.05 -10.79 2.80
CA ASP A 426 -30.47 -12.02 2.23
C ASP A 426 -28.94 -11.98 2.14
N MET A 427 -28.34 -10.79 2.04
CA MET A 427 -26.90 -10.62 1.76
C MET A 427 -26.07 -10.29 3.02
N LEU A 428 -26.69 -9.65 4.02
CA LEU A 428 -26.03 -9.19 5.25
C LEU A 428 -26.45 -9.98 6.50
N GLY A 429 -27.43 -10.89 6.39
CA GLY A 429 -27.99 -11.59 7.54
C GLY A 429 -28.72 -10.64 8.50
N ALA A 430 -29.24 -11.16 9.61
CA ALA A 430 -30.15 -10.46 10.54
C ALA A 430 -29.63 -9.17 11.23
N ALA A 431 -28.51 -8.59 10.78
CA ALA A 431 -28.03 -7.28 11.22
C ALA A 431 -28.88 -6.16 10.60
N HIS A 432 -29.87 -5.70 11.34
CA HIS A 432 -30.74 -4.60 10.93
C HIS A 432 -30.00 -3.26 11.12
N GLY A 433 -29.79 -2.52 10.02
CA GLY A 433 -29.30 -1.13 10.04
C GLY A 433 -27.93 -0.92 9.39
N VAL A 434 -27.59 0.34 9.15
CA VAL A 434 -26.30 0.74 8.54
C VAL A 434 -25.21 0.74 9.62
N THR A 435 -24.22 -0.13 9.45
CA THR A 435 -23.02 -0.31 10.29
C THR A 435 -21.76 0.03 9.48
N ASP A 436 -20.62 0.22 10.16
CA ASP A 436 -19.36 0.60 9.50
C ASP A 436 -18.89 -0.40 8.44
N GLY A 437 -19.19 -1.69 8.63
CA GLY A 437 -18.81 -2.75 7.70
C GLY A 437 -19.76 -2.90 6.49
N ASN A 438 -21.00 -2.41 6.60
CA ASN A 438 -22.03 -2.60 5.56
C ASN A 438 -22.40 -1.31 4.80
N MET A 439 -21.86 -0.16 5.22
CA MET A 439 -22.18 1.16 4.70
C MET A 439 -21.93 1.29 3.18
N ILE A 440 -20.89 0.63 2.68
CA ILE A 440 -20.54 0.62 1.24
C ILE A 440 -21.59 -0.17 0.44
N GLN A 441 -22.07 -1.29 0.98
CA GLN A 441 -23.09 -2.12 0.36
C GLN A 441 -24.44 -1.38 0.28
N TYR A 442 -24.83 -0.67 1.36
CA TYR A 442 -26.02 0.21 1.34
C TYR A 442 -25.90 1.30 0.27
N LEU A 443 -24.73 1.95 0.15
CA LEU A 443 -24.49 2.96 -0.90
C LEU A 443 -24.56 2.37 -2.31
N GLY A 444 -24.04 1.16 -2.54
CA GLY A 444 -24.12 0.49 -3.84
C GLY A 444 -25.56 0.17 -4.26
N ILE A 445 -26.41 -0.23 -3.31
CA ILE A 445 -27.82 -0.50 -3.59
C ILE A 445 -28.60 0.80 -3.83
N ILE A 446 -28.30 1.85 -3.06
CA ILE A 446 -28.82 3.19 -3.30
C ILE A 446 -28.44 3.66 -4.71
N GLU A 447 -27.19 3.47 -5.12
CA GLU A 447 -26.70 3.84 -6.45
C GLU A 447 -27.49 3.09 -7.54
N GLN A 448 -27.61 1.77 -7.43
CA GLN A 448 -28.40 0.96 -8.36
C GLN A 448 -29.85 1.46 -8.47
N ARG A 449 -30.51 1.68 -7.33
CA ARG A 449 -31.90 2.13 -7.31
C ARG A 449 -32.06 3.56 -7.86
N THR A 450 -31.10 4.43 -7.59
CA THR A 450 -31.08 5.79 -8.14
C THR A 450 -30.92 5.75 -9.67
N ASN A 451 -30.06 4.87 -10.19
CA ASN A 451 -29.91 4.65 -11.63
C ASN A 451 -31.19 4.11 -12.27
N GLU A 452 -31.91 3.19 -11.60
CA GLU A 452 -33.22 2.71 -12.06
C GLU A 452 -34.26 3.83 -12.10
N LEU A 453 -34.34 4.67 -11.06
CA LEU A 453 -35.25 5.81 -11.03
C LEU A 453 -34.93 6.85 -12.11
N LEU A 454 -33.64 7.11 -12.36
CA LEU A 454 -33.21 7.96 -13.47
C LEU A 454 -33.57 7.36 -14.83
N ALA A 455 -33.45 6.04 -15.00
CA ALA A 455 -33.90 5.35 -16.21
C ALA A 455 -35.41 5.45 -16.40
N ILE A 456 -36.20 5.30 -15.32
CA ILE A 456 -37.65 5.50 -15.35
C ILE A 456 -38.00 6.95 -15.66
N GLN A 457 -37.32 7.93 -15.06
CA GLN A 457 -37.53 9.35 -15.35
C GLN A 457 -37.22 9.65 -16.81
N ASN A 458 -36.12 9.12 -17.36
CA ASN A 458 -35.80 9.26 -18.78
C ASN A 458 -36.85 8.57 -19.66
N TYR A 459 -37.38 7.42 -19.24
CA TYR A 459 -38.47 6.75 -19.94
C TYR A 459 -39.78 7.56 -19.90
N VAL A 460 -40.14 8.14 -18.76
CA VAL A 460 -41.32 9.01 -18.62
C VAL A 460 -41.13 10.32 -19.40
N ALA A 461 -39.95 10.93 -19.34
CA ALA A 461 -39.60 12.08 -20.17
C ALA A 461 -39.65 11.72 -21.67
N SER A 462 -39.23 10.50 -22.04
CA SER A 462 -39.37 9.99 -23.42
C SER A 462 -40.83 9.72 -23.80
N LYS A 463 -41.70 9.42 -22.83
CA LYS A 463 -43.15 9.26 -23.02
C LYS A 463 -43.89 10.59 -23.13
N ASP A 464 -43.47 11.63 -22.41
CA ASP A 464 -43.93 13.00 -22.68
C ASP A 464 -43.44 13.48 -24.06
N LEU A 465 -42.34 12.90 -24.55
CA LEU A 465 -41.83 13.05 -25.92
C LEU A 465 -42.43 12.05 -26.93
N ASP A 466 -43.28 11.09 -26.54
CA ASP A 466 -43.96 10.14 -27.45
C ASP A 466 -45.08 10.79 -28.29
N ARG A 467 -45.05 12.11 -28.44
CA ARG A 467 -45.59 12.76 -29.64
C ARG A 467 -44.64 12.69 -30.85
N TYR A 468 -43.35 12.34 -30.70
CA TYR A 468 -42.41 12.20 -31.81
C TYR A 468 -41.25 11.23 -31.52
N GLU A 469 -41.21 10.16 -32.33
CA GLU A 469 -40.07 9.31 -32.73
C GLU A 469 -39.06 8.81 -31.68
N LYS A 470 -38.98 7.47 -31.61
CA LYS A 470 -37.89 6.68 -31.02
C LYS A 470 -36.51 7.16 -31.49
N GLY A 471 -35.76 7.79 -30.57
CA GLY A 471 -34.33 8.05 -30.66
C GLY A 471 -33.49 6.90 -30.05
N PRO A 472 -32.18 6.82 -30.38
CA PRO A 472 -31.34 5.66 -30.08
C PRO A 472 -31.05 5.53 -28.58
N SER A 473 -31.07 4.29 -28.09
CA SER A 473 -30.58 3.91 -26.76
C SER A 473 -29.15 4.42 -26.55
N LEU A 474 -29.01 5.53 -25.82
CA LEU A 474 -27.75 6.00 -25.27
C LEU A 474 -27.56 5.36 -23.89
N ILE A 475 -27.44 4.02 -23.86
CA ILE A 475 -26.92 3.30 -22.70
C ILE A 475 -25.41 3.50 -22.75
N GLY A 476 -24.92 4.50 -22.02
CA GLY A 476 -23.57 4.41 -21.48
C GLY A 476 -23.61 3.30 -20.43
N GLU A 477 -23.04 2.15 -20.76
CA GLU A 477 -22.71 1.15 -19.75
C GLU A 477 -21.89 1.85 -18.66
N GLY A 478 -22.50 2.01 -17.48
CA GLY A 478 -21.75 2.18 -16.25
C GLY A 478 -20.82 0.97 -16.07
N PRO A 479 -19.75 1.10 -15.27
CA PRO A 479 -18.78 0.03 -15.12
C PRO A 479 -19.51 -1.27 -14.77
N ALA A 480 -19.27 -2.31 -15.57
CA ALA A 480 -19.92 -3.61 -15.40
C ALA A 480 -19.78 -4.10 -13.95
N ALA A 481 -20.81 -4.80 -13.47
CA ALA A 481 -20.83 -5.47 -12.18
C ALA A 481 -19.49 -6.19 -11.92
N PRO A 482 -18.99 -6.20 -10.67
CA PRO A 482 -17.69 -6.76 -10.36
C PRO A 482 -17.67 -8.22 -10.84
N ALA A 483 -16.78 -8.51 -11.79
CA ALA A 483 -16.59 -9.86 -12.28
C ALA A 483 -16.28 -10.77 -11.09
N PRO A 484 -16.84 -11.99 -11.03
CA PRO A 484 -16.46 -12.96 -10.00
C PRO A 484 -14.94 -13.12 -10.07
N SER A 485 -14.27 -13.03 -8.92
CA SER A 485 -12.82 -13.09 -8.79
C SER A 485 -12.28 -14.31 -9.54
N LEU A 486 -11.70 -14.07 -10.72
CA LEU A 486 -10.94 -15.08 -11.43
C LEU A 486 -9.77 -15.47 -10.53
N PRO A 487 -9.54 -16.77 -10.25
CA PRO A 487 -8.38 -17.19 -9.48
C PRO A 487 -7.13 -16.78 -10.26
N ILE A 488 -6.41 -15.82 -9.71
CA ILE A 488 -5.12 -15.38 -10.22
C ILE A 488 -4.17 -16.57 -10.07
N ILE A 489 -3.93 -17.28 -11.16
CA ILE A 489 -2.79 -18.18 -11.26
C ILE A 489 -1.59 -17.27 -11.52
N PRO A 490 -0.64 -17.16 -10.59
CA PRO A 490 0.55 -16.34 -10.80
C PRO A 490 1.32 -16.88 -12.01
N PRO A 491 1.94 -15.99 -12.82
CA PRO A 491 2.74 -16.42 -13.95
C PRO A 491 3.88 -17.33 -13.45
N SER A 492 4.00 -18.50 -14.07
CA SER A 492 5.21 -19.32 -13.97
C SER A 492 6.39 -18.47 -14.38
N VAL A 493 7.25 -18.14 -13.44
CA VAL A 493 8.53 -17.47 -13.70
C VAL A 493 9.30 -18.41 -14.61
N GLY A 494 9.54 -17.97 -15.84
CA GLY A 494 10.40 -18.67 -16.79
C GLY A 494 11.80 -18.74 -16.22
N ASP A 495 12.36 -19.94 -16.30
CA ASP A 495 13.77 -20.27 -16.05
C ASP A 495 14.68 -19.43 -16.95
N GLU A 496 15.13 -18.27 -16.49
CA GLU A 496 16.32 -17.61 -17.01
C GLU A 496 17.09 -16.93 -15.88
N TYR A 497 17.57 -17.69 -14.89
CA TYR A 497 18.81 -17.35 -14.18
C TYR A 497 19.49 -18.64 -13.74
N ASP A 498 20.49 -19.02 -14.50
CA ASP A 498 21.55 -19.96 -14.14
C ASP A 498 22.31 -19.32 -12.95
N SER A 499 21.99 -19.75 -11.73
CA SER A 499 22.76 -19.40 -10.54
C SER A 499 22.94 -20.63 -9.68
N ASP A 500 24.13 -21.17 -9.81
CA ASP A 500 24.76 -22.20 -9.00
C ASP A 500 24.80 -21.77 -7.53
N GLY A 501 24.14 -22.50 -6.63
CA GLY A 501 24.34 -22.33 -5.19
C GLY A 501 23.10 -22.54 -4.30
N SER A 502 23.15 -23.63 -3.51
CA SER A 502 22.45 -23.80 -2.23
C SER A 502 20.93 -24.06 -2.26
N ASP A 503 20.54 -25.31 -2.47
CA ASP A 503 19.19 -25.83 -2.18
C ASP A 503 19.05 -26.08 -0.67
N GLY A 504 18.62 -25.05 0.05
CA GLY A 504 18.09 -25.12 1.41
C GLY A 504 16.65 -24.62 1.40
N SER A 505 15.73 -25.42 0.86
CA SER A 505 14.30 -25.11 0.81
C SER A 505 13.60 -25.49 2.13
N GLU A 506 12.79 -24.56 2.64
CA GLU A 506 12.08 -24.53 3.93
C GLU A 506 10.97 -25.61 4.11
N ASP A 507 11.03 -26.73 3.40
CA ASP A 507 9.97 -27.77 3.37
C ASP A 507 10.23 -28.96 4.31
N ASP A 508 11.24 -28.87 5.20
CA ASP A 508 11.65 -29.93 6.14
C ASP A 508 10.76 -30.00 7.42
N ALA A 509 9.69 -29.21 7.52
CA ALA A 509 8.88 -29.12 8.75
C ALA A 509 7.72 -30.15 8.84
N ARG A 510 7.52 -31.04 7.86
CA ARG A 510 6.49 -32.10 7.94
C ARG A 510 7.06 -33.48 7.60
N PRO A 511 6.71 -34.55 8.37
CA PRO A 511 7.16 -35.90 8.05
C PRO A 511 6.66 -36.33 6.66
N MET A 512 7.60 -36.61 5.77
CA MET A 512 7.34 -37.04 4.39
C MET A 512 6.62 -38.39 4.33
N THR A 513 5.71 -38.53 3.37
CA THR A 513 5.06 -39.83 3.10
C THR A 513 6.04 -40.79 2.40
N ARG A 514 5.83 -42.11 2.57
CA ARG A 514 6.68 -43.16 1.97
C ARG A 514 6.87 -43.00 0.45
N ASN A 515 5.84 -42.53 -0.25
CA ASN A 515 5.86 -42.32 -1.69
C ASN A 515 6.71 -41.09 -2.09
N GLU A 516 6.70 -40.03 -1.29
CA GLU A 516 7.54 -38.85 -1.50
C GLU A 516 9.02 -39.15 -1.26
N LEU A 517 9.31 -39.93 -0.22
CA LEU A 517 10.67 -40.38 0.08
C LEU A 517 11.23 -41.23 -1.06
N GLN A 518 10.43 -42.17 -1.58
CA GLN A 518 10.82 -43.01 -2.70
C GLN A 518 11.05 -42.20 -3.98
N LYS A 519 10.21 -41.18 -4.26
CA LYS A 519 10.42 -40.28 -5.40
C LYS A 519 11.69 -39.43 -5.25
N ARG A 520 11.98 -38.94 -4.04
CA ARG A 520 13.19 -38.14 -3.77
C ARG A 520 14.46 -38.97 -3.93
N VAL A 521 14.47 -40.21 -3.42
CA VAL A 521 15.57 -41.16 -3.61
C VAL A 521 15.75 -41.52 -5.09
N MET A 522 14.67 -41.78 -5.82
CA MET A 522 14.77 -42.07 -7.26
C MET A 522 15.30 -40.86 -8.05
N LYS A 523 14.97 -39.63 -7.63
CA LYS A 523 15.45 -38.39 -8.26
C LYS A 523 16.94 -38.17 -7.96
N THR A 524 17.41 -38.45 -6.73
CA THR A 524 18.84 -38.36 -6.39
C THR A 524 19.66 -39.44 -7.07
N VAL A 525 19.16 -40.68 -7.17
CA VAL A 525 19.84 -41.77 -7.91
C VAL A 525 19.97 -41.42 -9.39
N LYS A 526 18.89 -40.94 -10.03
CA LYS A 526 18.95 -40.48 -11.44
C LYS A 526 19.91 -39.30 -11.65
N LYS A 527 19.98 -38.37 -10.69
CA LYS A 527 20.92 -37.22 -10.73
C LYS A 527 22.37 -37.68 -10.55
N ARG A 528 22.60 -38.74 -9.76
CA ARG A 528 23.92 -39.35 -9.56
C ARG A 528 24.36 -40.18 -10.77
N GLU A 529 23.44 -40.92 -11.39
CA GLU A 529 23.70 -41.65 -12.64
C GLU A 529 23.97 -40.70 -13.82
N SER A 530 23.28 -39.55 -13.90
CA SER A 530 23.54 -38.56 -14.94
C SER A 530 24.85 -37.80 -14.72
N ALA A 531 25.24 -37.55 -13.46
CA ALA A 531 26.56 -37.00 -13.12
C ALA A 531 27.69 -37.99 -13.44
N ALA A 532 27.51 -39.28 -13.11
CA ALA A 532 28.48 -40.34 -13.42
C ALA A 532 28.65 -40.57 -14.94
N ARG A 533 27.61 -40.30 -15.74
CA ARG A 533 27.70 -40.31 -17.21
C ARG A 533 28.39 -39.07 -17.79
N LYS A 534 28.42 -37.94 -17.08
CA LYS A 534 29.07 -36.70 -17.51
C LYS A 534 30.58 -36.67 -17.24
N GLU A 535 31.05 -37.37 -16.21
CA GLU A 535 32.50 -37.58 -15.99
C GLU A 535 33.03 -38.74 -16.85
N GLY A 536 33.23 -38.44 -18.14
CA GLY A 536 33.99 -39.30 -19.04
C GLY A 536 35.46 -39.40 -18.62
N PHE A 537 35.83 -40.54 -18.04
CA PHE A 537 37.22 -40.94 -17.80
C PHE A 537 37.99 -41.01 -19.13
N ARG A 538 38.85 -40.03 -19.43
CA ARG A 538 39.97 -40.18 -20.37
C ARG A 538 41.26 -40.27 -19.56
N TYR A 539 41.89 -41.45 -19.57
CA TYR A 539 43.29 -41.58 -19.16
C TYR A 539 44.17 -40.98 -20.26
N ASP A 540 44.96 -39.96 -19.94
CA ASP A 540 46.08 -39.52 -20.78
C ASP A 540 47.38 -39.72 -19.99
N LEU A 541 48.15 -40.72 -20.41
CA LEU A 541 49.40 -41.18 -19.79
C LEU A 541 50.60 -40.68 -20.60
N THR A 542 50.84 -39.37 -20.62
CA THR A 542 52.12 -38.84 -21.09
C THR A 542 52.48 -37.54 -20.39
N THR A 543 53.25 -37.60 -19.30
CA THR A 543 54.23 -36.56 -18.89
C THR A 543 54.96 -36.95 -17.58
N THR A 544 55.67 -38.08 -17.61
CA THR A 544 56.70 -38.39 -16.60
C THR A 544 58.08 -38.41 -17.24
N GLN A 545 58.53 -37.27 -17.76
CA GLN A 545 59.96 -36.98 -17.93
C GLN A 545 60.21 -35.48 -17.82
N LYS A 546 60.85 -35.08 -16.72
CA LYS A 546 61.67 -33.88 -16.47
C LYS A 546 61.27 -33.17 -15.18
N LYS A 547 61.99 -33.48 -14.10
CA LYS A 547 62.79 -32.53 -13.30
C LYS A 547 63.14 -33.18 -11.96
N GLY A 548 64.16 -34.03 -11.98
CA GLY A 548 65.01 -34.24 -10.83
C GLY A 548 66.23 -33.33 -10.97
N LYS A 549 66.45 -32.45 -9.97
CA LYS A 549 67.74 -31.99 -9.43
C LYS A 549 67.66 -30.52 -8.96
N LYS A 550 68.29 -30.31 -7.79
CA LYS A 550 68.66 -29.06 -7.11
C LYS A 550 67.57 -28.53 -6.17
N ASP A 551 67.80 -28.34 -4.87
CA ASP A 551 69.04 -27.96 -4.19
C ASP A 551 69.25 -28.63 -2.81
N LYS A 552 70.51 -28.98 -2.55
CA LYS A 552 71.12 -29.06 -1.21
C LYS A 552 71.83 -27.73 -0.97
N LYS A 553 71.40 -26.99 0.05
CA LYS A 553 72.28 -26.39 1.06
C LYS A 553 71.46 -25.94 2.24
#